data_AF-A0A6B0GER5-F1
#
_entry.id   AF-A0A6B0GER5-F1
#
_cell.length_a   1.000
_cell.length_b   1.000
_cell.length_c   1.000
_cell.angle_alpha   90.00
_cell.angle_beta   90.00
_cell.angle_gamma   90.00
#
_symmetry.space_group_name_H-M   'P 1'
#
loop_
_entity.id
_entity.type
_entity.pdbx_description
1 polymer ?
#
loop_
_entity_poly.entity_id
_entity_poly.type
_entity_poly.pdbx_seq_one_letter_code
_entity_poly.pdbx_strand_id
1 'polypeptide(L)'
;MTLETDIALGMLQLVALSVPPIAVLIRMLRGADDLSWRLRKLSFGLAVTSVLSFIGAGAAVVAFLLSQAALPTTLVVGMTLAILGLVPFALFTGVLYVEHKRSYA
;
A
#
# COMPACT_ATOMS: atom_id res chain seq x y z
N MET A 1 -27.25 -7.21 2.53
CA MET A 1 -25.99 -6.45 2.43
C MET A 1 -26.37 -5.02 2.11
N THR A 2 -25.83 -4.01 2.81
CA THR A 2 -26.18 -2.61 2.55
C THR A 2 -25.32 -2.06 1.40
N LEU A 3 -25.84 -1.09 0.63
CA LEU A 3 -25.12 -0.44 -0.48
C LEU A 3 -23.73 0.06 -0.05
N GLU A 4 -23.61 0.60 1.16
CA GLU A 4 -22.35 1.08 1.73
C GLU A 4 -21.33 -0.04 1.92
N THR A 5 -21.79 -1.25 2.30
CA THR A 5 -20.92 -2.43 2.45
C THR A 5 -20.40 -2.90 1.10
N ASP A 6 -21.26 -2.89 0.07
CA ASP A 6 -20.88 -3.29 -1.28
C ASP A 6 -19.87 -2.30 -1.90
N ILE A 7 -20.07 -0.99 -1.68
CA ILE A 7 -19.12 0.05 -2.09
C ILE A 7 -17.77 -0.15 -1.37
N ALA A 8 -17.78 -0.36 -0.05
CA ALA A 8 -16.57 -0.54 0.73
C ALA A 8 -15.78 -1.79 0.28
N LEU A 9 -16.44 -2.89 -0.03
CA LEU A 9 -15.79 -4.08 -0.58
C LEU A 9 -15.22 -3.85 -1.97
N GLY A 10 -15.95 -3.13 -2.83
CA GLY A 10 -15.45 -2.71 -4.14
C GLY A 10 -14.19 -1.85 -4.02
N MET A 11 -14.17 -0.90 -3.08
CA MET A 11 -12.98 -0.09 -2.79
C MET A 11 -11.81 -0.95 -2.30
N LEU A 12 -12.08 -1.93 -1.44
CA LEU A 12 -11.05 -2.82 -0.91
C LEU A 12 -10.45 -3.72 -2.01
N GLN A 13 -11.27 -4.18 -2.95
CA GLN A 13 -10.81 -4.89 -4.14
C GLN A 13 -9.96 -4.01 -5.07
N LEU A 14 -10.35 -2.75 -5.28
CA LEU A 14 -9.57 -1.79 -6.06
C LEU A 14 -8.21 -1.50 -5.43
N VAL A 15 -8.14 -1.38 -4.10
CA VAL A 15 -6.88 -1.23 -3.36
C VAL A 15 -6.04 -2.52 -3.46
N ALA A 16 -6.65 -3.70 -3.39
CA ALA A 16 -5.91 -4.96 -3.56
C ALA A 16 -5.30 -5.07 -4.98
N LEU A 17 -6.02 -4.63 -6.01
CA LEU A 17 -5.56 -4.63 -7.41
C LEU A 17 -4.41 -3.66 -7.68
N SER A 18 -4.19 -2.64 -6.83
CA SER A 18 -3.08 -1.70 -7.00
C SER A 18 -1.74 -2.21 -6.44
N VAL A 19 -1.74 -3.27 -5.61
CA VAL A 19 -0.50 -3.82 -5.03
C VAL A 19 0.46 -4.39 -6.08
N PRO A 20 0.04 -5.24 -7.06
CA PRO A 20 0.94 -5.74 -8.10
C PRO A 20 1.63 -4.66 -8.96
N PRO A 21 0.92 -3.65 -9.52
CA PRO A 21 1.58 -2.62 -10.32
C PRO A 21 2.54 -1.75 -9.49
N ILE A 22 2.27 -1.51 -8.20
CA ILE A 22 3.20 -0.81 -7.31
C ILE A 22 4.51 -1.60 -7.14
N ALA A 23 4.43 -2.91 -6.92
CA ALA A 23 5.61 -3.76 -6.82
C ALA A 23 6.44 -3.75 -8.11
N VAL A 24 5.78 -3.74 -9.27
CA VAL A 24 6.42 -3.61 -10.58
C VAL A 24 7.09 -2.25 -10.75
N LEU A 25 6.44 -1.14 -10.36
CA LEU A 25 7.02 0.21 -10.42
C LEU A 25 8.29 0.31 -9.56
N ILE A 26 8.27 -0.24 -8.35
CA ILE A 26 9.45 -0.29 -7.47
C ILE A 26 10.58 -1.09 -8.14
N ARG A 27 10.27 -2.24 -8.75
CA ARG A 27 11.27 -3.05 -9.47
C ARG A 27 11.85 -2.30 -10.68
N MET A 28 11.02 -1.59 -11.44
CA MET A 28 11.46 -0.77 -12.57
C MET A 28 12.35 0.39 -12.12
N LEU A 29 11.98 1.11 -11.05
CA LEU A 29 12.80 2.20 -10.49
C LEU A 29 14.15 1.71 -9.99
N ARG A 30 14.21 0.48 -9.46
CA ARG A 30 15.44 -0.12 -8.96
C ARG A 30 16.44 -0.46 -10.08
N GLY A 31 15.95 -0.75 -11.29
CA GLY A 31 16.79 -1.07 -12.47
C GLY A 31 16.96 0.07 -13.48
N ALA A 32 16.47 1.27 -13.17
CA ALA A 32 16.50 2.39 -14.10
C ALA A 32 17.86 3.10 -14.07
N ASP A 33 18.87 2.54 -14.75
CA ASP A 33 20.25 3.03 -14.70
C ASP A 33 20.48 4.44 -15.29
N ASP A 34 19.65 4.85 -16.24
CA ASP A 34 19.79 6.10 -17.02
C ASP A 34 19.24 7.37 -16.34
N LEU A 35 18.55 7.27 -15.20
CA LEU A 35 17.98 8.46 -14.54
C LEU A 35 18.98 9.16 -13.62
N SER A 36 19.09 10.48 -13.77
CA SER A 36 19.81 11.34 -12.83
C SER A 36 19.27 11.18 -11.41
N TRP A 37 20.16 11.27 -10.42
CA TRP A 37 19.82 11.03 -9.01
C TRP A 37 18.66 11.90 -8.48
N ARG A 38 18.55 13.13 -8.99
CA ARG A 38 17.47 14.06 -8.62
C ARG A 38 16.09 13.56 -9.06
N LEU A 39 16.00 13.00 -10.28
CA LEU A 39 14.77 12.40 -10.79
C LEU A 39 14.48 11.06 -10.09
N ARG A 40 15.49 10.22 -9.84
CA ARG A 40 15.30 8.97 -9.08
C ARG A 40 14.74 9.21 -7.68
N LYS A 41 15.29 10.18 -6.94
CA LYS A 41 14.78 10.53 -5.60
C LYS A 41 13.31 10.97 -5.66
N LEU A 42 12.93 11.74 -6.68
CA LEU A 42 11.55 12.20 -6.86
C LEU A 42 10.62 11.05 -7.21
N SER A 43 11.00 10.18 -8.16
CA SER A 43 10.22 9.00 -8.54
C SER A 43 10.08 8.00 -7.40
N PHE A 44 11.12 7.77 -6.62
CA PHE A 44 11.06 6.91 -5.44
C PHE A 44 10.18 7.54 -4.35
N GLY A 45 10.29 8.86 -4.15
CA GLY A 45 9.40 9.61 -3.26
C GLY A 45 7.93 9.45 -3.67
N LEU A 46 7.62 9.58 -4.96
CA LEU A 46 6.28 9.37 -5.52
C LEU A 46 5.78 7.93 -5.35
N ALA A 47 6.65 6.94 -5.54
CA ALA A 47 6.30 5.54 -5.31
C ALA A 47 5.98 5.27 -3.84
N VAL A 48 6.80 5.79 -2.91
CA VAL A 48 6.58 5.64 -1.46
C VAL A 48 5.31 6.35 -1.02
N THR A 49 5.08 7.59 -1.47
CA THR A 49 3.85 8.32 -1.11
C THR A 49 2.60 7.65 -1.70
N SER A 50 2.68 7.10 -2.91
CA SER A 50 1.60 6.29 -3.50
C SER A 50 1.31 5.05 -2.66
N VAL A 51 2.35 4.29 -2.28
CA VAL A 51 2.24 3.13 -1.37
C VAL A 51 1.53 3.52 -0.07
N LEU A 52 2.01 4.56 0.60
CA LEU A 52 1.43 5.02 1.88
C LEU A 52 -0.02 5.49 1.72
N SER A 53 -0.35 6.11 0.59
CA SER A 53 -1.72 6.57 0.31
C SER A 53 -2.67 5.37 0.09
N PHE A 54 -2.23 4.34 -0.63
CA PHE A 54 -3.01 3.11 -0.81
C PHE A 54 -3.19 2.33 0.50
N ILE A 55 -2.13 2.23 1.29
CA ILE A 55 -2.18 1.64 2.65
C ILE A 55 -3.19 2.41 3.51
N GLY A 56 -3.12 3.74 3.52
CA GLY A 56 -4.02 4.59 4.28
C GLY A 56 -5.48 4.44 3.84
N ALA A 57 -5.73 4.41 2.53
CA ALA A 57 -7.06 4.17 1.99
C ALA A 57 -7.61 2.80 2.39
N GLY A 58 -6.81 1.74 2.26
CA GLY A 58 -7.19 0.39 2.68
C GLY A 58 -7.50 0.31 4.18
N ALA A 59 -6.62 0.88 5.03
CA ALA A 59 -6.82 0.92 6.47
C ALA A 59 -8.09 1.70 6.87
N ALA A 60 -8.38 2.83 6.21
CA ALA A 60 -9.58 3.63 6.46
C ALA A 60 -10.86 2.86 6.09
N VAL A 61 -10.88 2.18 4.94
CA VAL A 61 -12.03 1.35 4.52
C VAL A 61 -12.24 0.19 5.48
N VAL A 62 -11.17 -0.48 5.90
CA VAL A 62 -11.26 -1.56 6.90
C VAL A 62 -11.76 -1.04 8.25
N ALA A 63 -11.26 0.10 8.72
CA ALA A 63 -11.71 0.70 9.97
C ALA A 63 -13.20 1.08 9.92
N PHE A 64 -13.67 1.59 8.78
CA PHE A 64 -15.09 1.87 8.55
C PHE A 64 -15.93 0.60 8.59
N LEU A 65 -15.50 -0.48 7.93
CA LEU A 65 -16.20 -1.76 7.95
C LEU A 65 -16.28 -2.34 9.37
N LEU A 66 -15.20 -2.21 10.16
CA LEU A 66 -15.16 -2.65 11.55
C LEU A 66 -16.09 -1.84 12.48
N SER A 67 -16.34 -0.56 12.19
CA SER A 67 -17.18 0.29 13.04
C SER A 67 -18.67 0.24 12.71
N GLN A 68 -19.02 -0.04 11.45
CA GLN A 68 -20.39 0.06 10.95
C GLN A 68 -21.07 -1.28 10.72
N ALA A 69 -20.31 -2.34 10.42
CA ALA A 69 -20.88 -3.63 10.07
C ALA A 69 -20.75 -4.62 11.24
N ALA A 70 -21.87 -5.24 11.62
CA ALA A 70 -21.91 -6.39 12.50
C ALA A 70 -21.33 -7.61 11.77
N LEU A 71 -20.03 -7.58 11.51
CA LEU A 71 -19.33 -8.56 10.69
C LEU A 71 -19.10 -9.85 11.47
N PRO A 72 -19.12 -11.02 10.79
CA PRO A 72 -18.68 -12.27 11.39
C PRO A 72 -17.27 -12.14 11.95
N THR A 73 -17.00 -12.75 13.11
CA THR A 73 -15.72 -12.65 13.83
C THR A 73 -14.53 -13.09 12.97
N THR A 74 -14.72 -14.06 12.07
CA THR A 74 -13.70 -14.50 11.10
C THR A 74 -13.27 -13.39 10.15
N LEU A 75 -14.22 -12.56 9.71
CA LEU A 75 -13.99 -11.45 8.79
C LEU A 75 -13.29 -10.28 9.50
N VAL A 76 -13.66 -10.04 10.76
CA VAL A 76 -12.96 -9.10 11.64
C VAL A 76 -11.50 -9.50 11.81
N VAL A 77 -11.22 -10.76 12.17
CA VAL A 77 -9.85 -11.27 12.34
C VAL A 77 -9.05 -11.14 11.04
N GLY A 78 -9.63 -11.51 9.90
CA GLY A 78 -8.97 -11.38 8.59
C GLY A 78 -8.62 -9.92 8.24
N MET A 79 -9.53 -8.99 8.51
CA MET A 79 -9.31 -7.56 8.30
C MET A 79 -8.26 -6.97 9.26
N THR A 80 -8.27 -7.37 10.53
CA THR A 80 -7.24 -6.96 11.49
C THR A 80 -5.87 -7.48 11.08
N LEU A 81 -5.77 -8.74 10.64
CA LEU A 81 -4.54 -9.31 10.10
C LEU A 81 -4.06 -8.57 8.84
N ALA A 82 -4.98 -8.15 7.97
CA ALA A 82 -4.64 -7.35 6.80
C ALA A 82 -4.02 -6.00 7.20
N ILE A 83 -4.61 -5.27 8.17
CA ILE A 83 -4.04 -4.03 8.71
C ILE A 83 -2.65 -4.29 9.31
N LEU A 84 -2.52 -5.34 10.13
CA LEU A 84 -1.23 -5.70 10.74
C LEU A 84 -0.18 -6.02 9.68
N GLY A 85 -0.55 -6.65 8.57
CA GLY A 85 0.32 -6.92 7.42
C GLY A 85 0.78 -5.68 6.65
N LEU A 86 0.05 -4.56 6.73
CA LEU A 86 0.47 -3.30 6.11
C LEU A 86 1.70 -2.69 6.80
N VAL A 87 1.87 -2.94 8.10
CA VAL A 87 3.00 -2.43 8.89
C VAL A 87 4.36 -2.94 8.37
N PRO A 88 4.61 -4.27 8.26
CA PRO A 88 5.88 -4.76 7.72
C PRO A 88 6.09 -4.33 6.27
N PHE A 89 5.03 -4.19 5.47
CA PHE A 89 5.12 -3.71 4.09
C PHE A 89 5.58 -2.24 4.01
N ALA A 90 5.03 -1.37 4.85
CA ALA A 90 5.46 0.03 4.96
C ALA A 90 6.92 0.13 5.42
N LEU A 91 7.32 -0.67 6.43
CA LEU A 91 8.69 -0.74 6.91
C LEU A 91 9.66 -1.20 5.80
N PHE A 92 9.31 -2.26 5.08
CA PHE A 92 10.11 -2.78 3.98
C PHE A 92 10.30 -1.74 2.86
N THR A 93 9.23 -1.02 2.51
CA THR A 93 9.30 0.09 1.55
C THR A 93 10.28 1.18 2.01
N GLY A 94 10.30 1.49 3.32
CA GLY A 94 11.28 2.40 3.91
C GLY A 94 12.72 1.87 3.84
N VAL A 95 12.93 0.57 4.08
CA VAL A 95 14.25 -0.06 3.93
C VAL A 95 14.75 0.03 2.49
N LEU A 96 13.89 -0.24 1.51
CA LEU A 96 14.25 -0.11 0.09
C LEU A 96 14.67 1.32 -0.28
N TYR A 97 14.04 2.35 0.31
CA TYR A 97 14.47 3.73 0.12
C TYR A 97 15.88 3.97 0.65
N VAL A 98 16.18 3.47 1.85
CA VAL A 98 17.51 3.63 2.48
C VAL A 98 18.58 2.89 1.69
N GLU A 99 18.30 1.66 1.23
CA GLU A 99 19.18 0.88 0.38
C GLU A 99 19.46 1.62 -0.94
N HIS A 100 18.42 2.08 -1.62
CA HIS A 100 18.57 2.82 -2.88
C HIS A 100 19.35 4.14 -2.67
N LYS A 101 19.14 4.83 -1.55
CA LYS A 101 19.93 6.02 -1.19
C LYS A 101 21.41 5.68 -1.05
N ARG A 102 21.79 4.54 -0.49
CA ARG A 102 23.19 4.15 -0.30
C ARG A 102 23.89 3.71 -1.58
N SER A 103 23.16 3.08 -2.51
CA SER A 103 23.75 2.62 -3.77
C SER A 103 24.08 3.73 -4.76
N TYR A 104 23.58 4.95 -4.53
CA TYR A 104 23.66 6.08 -5.48
C TYR A 104 23.95 7.43 -4.78
N ALA A 105 24.41 7.41 -3.52
CA ALA A 105 24.95 8.57 -2.81
C ALA A 105 26.48 8.54 -2.85
#